data_AF-A0A847M010-F1
#
_entry.id   AF-A0A847M010-F1
#
_cell.length_a   1.000
_cell.length_b   1.000
_cell.length_c   1.000
_cell.angle_alpha   90.00
_cell.angle_beta   90.00
_cell.angle_gamma   90.00
#
_symmetry.space_group_name_H-M   'P 1'
#
loop_
_entity.id
_entity.type
_entity.pdbx_description
1 polymer ?
#
loop_
_entity_poly.entity_id
_entity_poly.type
_entity_poly.pdbx_seq_one_letter_code
_entity_poly.pdbx_strand_id
1 'polypeptide(L)'
;MSETINFAETSVPSLYGTNCFSNSVMRERLPKNIYKEILAVQAGEKELSLEVAEVVAASMRDWALEKGATHYTHWFHPLTGLTAEKHDSFIAPTTDGKVLMEFSGKELIKGEPD
;
A
#
# COMPACT_ATOMS: atom_id res chain seq x y z
N MET A 1 12.88 21.37 -1.90
CA MET A 1 12.02 22.56 -1.72
C MET A 1 10.60 22.08 -1.93
N SER A 2 9.72 22.24 -0.95
CA SER A 2 8.29 21.87 -1.08
C SER A 2 7.62 22.89 -1.98
N GLU A 3 7.09 22.48 -3.13
CA GLU A 3 6.22 23.32 -3.94
C GLU A 3 4.92 23.57 -3.18
N THR A 4 4.66 24.82 -2.82
CA THR A 4 3.40 25.23 -2.19
C THR A 4 2.25 25.12 -3.19
N ILE A 5 1.18 24.41 -2.83
CA ILE A 5 0.02 24.19 -3.69
C ILE A 5 -0.78 25.50 -3.83
N ASN A 6 -1.00 25.94 -5.07
CA ASN A 6 -1.90 27.05 -5.38
C ASN A 6 -3.34 26.55 -5.56
N PHE A 7 -4.20 26.80 -4.56
CA PHE A 7 -5.60 26.35 -4.60
C PHE A 7 -6.52 27.15 -5.54
N ALA A 8 -6.05 28.26 -6.13
CA ALA A 8 -6.78 28.93 -7.21
C ALA A 8 -6.64 28.19 -8.54
N GLU A 9 -5.54 27.45 -8.74
CA GLU A 9 -5.24 26.70 -9.96
C GLU A 9 -5.50 25.19 -9.78
N THR A 10 -5.29 24.68 -8.57
CA THR A 10 -5.49 23.27 -8.22
C THR A 10 -6.71 23.12 -7.32
N SER A 11 -7.75 22.44 -7.82
CA SER A 11 -8.96 22.23 -7.03
C SER A 11 -8.74 21.21 -5.90
N VAL A 12 -9.43 21.38 -4.77
CA VAL A 12 -9.40 20.40 -3.68
C VAL A 12 -9.85 19.00 -4.14
N PRO A 13 -10.91 18.83 -4.96
CA PRO A 13 -11.30 17.51 -5.48
C PRO A 13 -10.21 16.83 -6.31
N SER A 14 -9.40 17.60 -7.06
CA SER A 14 -8.28 17.02 -7.82
C SER A 14 -7.09 16.60 -6.95
N LEU A 15 -6.97 17.14 -5.73
CA LEU A 15 -5.88 16.83 -4.81
C LEU A 15 -6.25 15.72 -3.81
N TYR A 16 -7.50 15.71 -3.36
CA TYR A 16 -7.98 14.82 -2.31
C TYR A 16 -7.80 13.33 -2.70
N GLY A 17 -7.17 12.55 -1.82
CA GLY A 17 -6.98 11.11 -2.03
C GLY A 17 -5.99 10.73 -3.14
N THR A 18 -5.32 11.68 -3.78
CA THR A 18 -4.36 11.41 -4.87
C THR A 18 -3.22 10.48 -4.48
N ASN A 19 -2.80 10.51 -3.21
CA ASN A 19 -1.78 9.62 -2.63
C ASN A 19 -2.41 8.55 -1.72
N CYS A 20 -3.62 8.08 -2.06
CA CYS A 20 -4.28 6.97 -1.39
C CYS A 20 -4.55 5.85 -2.39
N PHE A 21 -4.12 4.63 -2.07
CA PHE A 21 -4.47 3.42 -2.83
C PHE A 21 -5.91 3.00 -2.50
N SER A 22 -6.86 3.85 -2.91
CA SER A 22 -8.27 3.77 -2.56
C SER A 22 -9.02 2.68 -3.32
N ASN A 23 -10.30 2.45 -2.97
CA ASN A 23 -11.17 1.52 -3.69
C ASN A 23 -11.33 1.87 -5.19
N SER A 24 -11.20 3.15 -5.58
CA SER A 24 -11.21 3.54 -7.00
C SER A 24 -9.92 3.08 -7.70
N VAL A 25 -8.77 3.34 -7.09
CA VAL A 25 -7.47 2.92 -7.61
C VAL A 25 -7.37 1.40 -7.69
N MET A 26 -7.82 0.70 -6.64
CA MET A 26 -7.89 -0.76 -6.63
C MET A 26 -8.78 -1.31 -7.73
N ARG A 27 -9.93 -0.68 -8.00
CA ARG A 27 -10.84 -1.11 -9.08
C ARG A 27 -10.19 -1.00 -10.46
N GLU A 28 -9.35 0.00 -10.67
CA GLU A 28 -8.64 0.23 -11.94
C GLU A 28 -7.45 -0.71 -12.12
N ARG A 29 -6.77 -1.08 -11.03
CA ARG A 29 -5.50 -1.83 -11.09
C ARG A 29 -5.62 -3.32 -10.81
N LEU A 30 -6.59 -3.74 -10.00
CA LEU A 30 -6.72 -5.15 -9.61
C LEU A 30 -7.59 -5.93 -10.60
N PRO A 31 -7.31 -7.23 -10.78
CA PRO A 31 -8.23 -8.12 -11.47
C PRO A 31 -9.62 -8.11 -10.81
N LYS A 32 -10.68 -8.23 -11.62
CA LYS A 32 -12.07 -8.10 -11.16
C LYS A 32 -12.44 -9.06 -10.02
N ASN A 33 -11.91 -10.27 -10.03
CA ASN A 33 -12.11 -11.25 -8.96
C ASN A 33 -11.41 -10.81 -7.67
N ILE A 34 -10.14 -10.40 -7.75
CA ILE A 34 -9.34 -9.92 -6.61
C ILE A 34 -9.99 -8.69 -5.97
N TYR A 35 -10.43 -7.72 -6.78
CA TYR A 35 -11.12 -6.54 -6.27
C TYR A 35 -12.41 -6.88 -5.52
N LYS A 36 -13.22 -7.79 -6.06
CA LYS A 36 -14.44 -8.25 -5.38
C LYS A 36 -14.13 -8.94 -4.05
N GLU A 37 -13.08 -9.76 -4.00
CA GLU A 37 -12.68 -10.41 -2.76
C GLU A 37 -12.21 -9.40 -1.71
N ILE A 38 -11.45 -8.38 -2.11
CA ILE A 38 -11.04 -7.30 -1.20
C ILE A 38 -12.24 -6.54 -0.63
N LEU A 39 -13.29 -6.28 -1.42
CA LEU A 39 -14.51 -5.66 -0.90
C LEU A 39 -15.20 -6.54 0.16
N ALA A 40 -15.24 -7.86 -0.04
CA ALA A 40 -15.80 -8.78 0.95
C ALA A 40 -14.94 -8.83 2.23
N VAL A 41 -13.60 -8.80 2.08
CA VAL A 41 -12.67 -8.71 3.22
C VAL A 41 -12.86 -7.41 4.01
N GLN A 42 -12.98 -6.27 3.32
CA GLN A 42 -13.25 -4.97 3.95
C GLN A 42 -14.60 -4.93 4.67
N ALA A 43 -15.59 -5.67 4.16
CA ALA A 43 -16.90 -5.82 4.80
C ALA A 43 -16.89 -6.79 6.00
N GLY A 44 -15.78 -7.49 6.26
CA GLY A 44 -15.66 -8.50 7.31
C GLY A 44 -16.34 -9.82 6.98
N GLU A 45 -16.69 -10.05 5.71
CA GLU A 45 -17.36 -11.28 5.24
C GLU A 45 -16.38 -12.43 5.00
N LYS A 46 -15.09 -12.11 4.81
CA LYS A 46 -14.03 -13.07 4.51
C LYS A 46 -12.69 -12.62 5.10
N GLU A 47 -11.83 -13.57 5.43
CA GLU A 47 -10.42 -13.29 5.73
C GLU A 47 -9.60 -13.07 4.45
N LEU A 48 -8.55 -12.26 4.55
CA LEU A 48 -7.62 -12.03 3.45
C LEU A 48 -6.76 -13.27 3.22
N SER A 49 -6.93 -13.96 2.09
CA SER A 49 -6.05 -15.06 1.71
C SER A 49 -4.69 -14.55 1.24
N LEU A 50 -3.64 -15.36 1.42
CA LEU A 50 -2.30 -15.02 0.95
C LEU A 50 -2.26 -14.78 -0.56
N GLU A 51 -3.00 -15.57 -1.34
CA GLU A 51 -3.06 -15.42 -2.81
C GLU A 51 -3.61 -14.06 -3.23
N VAL A 52 -4.69 -13.59 -2.57
CA VAL A 52 -5.25 -12.25 -2.82
C VAL A 52 -4.27 -11.18 -2.33
N ALA A 53 -3.67 -11.38 -1.15
CA ALA A 53 -2.70 -10.45 -0.58
C ALA A 53 -1.47 -10.27 -1.49
N GLU A 54 -0.94 -11.32 -2.11
CA GLU A 54 0.21 -11.21 -3.02
C GLU A 54 -0.10 -10.35 -4.24
N VAL A 55 -1.29 -10.52 -4.85
CA VAL A 55 -1.70 -9.69 -5.99
C VAL A 55 -1.88 -8.23 -5.57
N VAL A 56 -2.48 -7.99 -4.41
CA VAL A 56 -2.68 -6.64 -3.88
C VAL A 56 -1.34 -5.98 -3.53
N ALA A 57 -0.43 -6.69 -2.87
CA ALA A 57 0.89 -6.19 -2.51
C ALA A 57 1.70 -5.79 -3.75
N ALA A 58 1.73 -6.64 -4.79
CA ALA A 58 2.38 -6.31 -6.05
C ALA A 58 1.79 -5.03 -6.68
N SER A 59 0.45 -4.94 -6.77
CA SER A 59 -0.21 -3.76 -7.33
C SER A 59 -0.02 -2.49 -6.48
N MET A 60 0.04 -2.62 -5.15
CA MET A 60 0.29 -1.52 -4.22
C MET A 60 1.71 -0.99 -4.36
N ARG A 61 2.69 -1.89 -4.43
CA ARG A 61 4.10 -1.54 -4.64
C ARG A 61 4.26 -0.78 -5.94
N ASP A 62 3.74 -1.31 -7.05
CA ASP A 62 3.90 -0.68 -8.35
C ASP A 62 3.27 0.73 -8.37
N TRP A 63 2.07 0.88 -7.79
CA TRP A 63 1.43 2.20 -7.62
C TRP A 63 2.26 3.16 -6.73
N ALA A 64 2.85 2.66 -5.66
CA ALA A 64 3.66 3.47 -4.74
C ALA A 64 4.97 3.91 -5.41
N LEU A 65 5.63 3.02 -6.15
CA LEU A 65 6.84 3.30 -6.91
C LEU A 65 6.61 4.34 -8.01
N GLU A 66 5.49 4.26 -8.73
CA GLU A 66 5.07 5.29 -9.70
C GLU A 66 4.93 6.68 -9.07
N LYS A 67 4.65 6.73 -7.76
CA LYS A 67 4.56 7.97 -6.97
C LYS A 67 5.87 8.37 -6.31
N GLY A 68 6.95 7.64 -6.55
CA GLY A 68 8.27 7.92 -6.00
C GLY A 68 8.49 7.42 -4.58
N ALA A 69 7.60 6.55 -4.04
CA ALA A 69 7.84 5.92 -2.76
C ALA A 69 9.03 4.96 -2.85
N THR A 70 9.85 4.88 -1.80
CA THR A 70 11.04 4.02 -1.72
C THR A 70 11.00 3.04 -0.54
N HIS A 71 10.09 3.30 0.40
CA HIS A 71 9.92 2.57 1.64
C HIS A 71 8.43 2.38 1.92
N TYR A 72 8.13 1.43 2.79
CA TYR A 72 6.82 1.23 3.41
C TYR A 72 6.97 1.16 4.93
N THR A 73 5.85 1.28 5.64
CA THR A 73 5.79 1.07 7.09
C THR A 73 4.42 0.50 7.43
N HIS A 74 4.37 -0.43 8.40
CA HIS A 74 3.11 -0.78 9.05
C HIS A 74 2.78 0.32 10.05
N TRP A 75 1.90 1.24 9.64
CA TRP A 75 1.52 2.36 10.49
C TRP A 75 0.41 1.95 11.46
N PHE A 76 0.67 2.06 12.76
CA PHE A 76 -0.30 1.78 13.82
C PHE A 76 -0.10 2.70 15.02
N HIS A 77 -1.14 2.83 15.84
CA HIS A 77 -1.10 3.60 17.09
C HIS A 77 -1.04 2.64 18.29
N PRO A 78 0.13 2.41 18.90
CA PRO A 78 0.23 1.63 20.12
C PRO A 78 -0.46 2.33 21.29
N LEU A 79 -0.88 1.55 22.29
CA LEU A 79 -1.55 2.03 23.51
C LEU A 79 -0.65 2.90 24.42
N THR A 80 0.60 3.14 24.02
CA THR A 80 1.56 4.01 24.72
C THR A 80 1.33 5.50 24.43
N GLY A 81 0.43 5.85 23.51
CA GLY A 81 0.09 7.24 23.19
C GLY A 81 1.09 7.95 22.26
N LEU A 82 2.09 7.23 21.74
CA LEU A 82 3.03 7.70 20.72
C LEU A 82 2.86 6.87 19.44
N THR A 83 3.15 7.43 18.28
CA THR A 83 3.20 6.66 17.03
C THR A 83 4.51 5.88 16.96
N ALA A 84 4.42 4.60 16.62
CA ALA A 84 5.57 3.78 16.26
C ALA A 84 5.53 3.53 14.74
N GLU A 85 6.64 3.80 14.06
CA GLU A 85 6.81 3.47 12.65
C GLU A 85 8.19 2.86 12.44
N LYS A 86 8.28 1.89 11.53
CA LYS A 86 9.53 1.30 11.08
C LYS A 86 9.50 1.36 9.56
N HIS A 87 10.46 2.09 8.99
CA HIS A 87 10.55 2.25 7.55
C HIS A 87 11.38 1.12 6.97
N ASP A 88 10.73 0.24 6.22
CA ASP A 88 11.36 -0.86 5.51
C ASP A 88 11.45 -0.50 4.01
N SER A 89 12.60 -0.72 3.40
CA SER A 89 12.79 -0.42 1.98
C SER A 89 12.13 -1.50 1.12
N PHE A 90 11.62 -1.11 -0.04
CA PHE A 90 11.22 -2.08 -1.07
C PHE A 90 12.42 -2.84 -1.67
N ILE A 91 13.67 -2.41 -1.42
CA ILE A 91 14.87 -3.01 -1.99
C ILE A 91 15.15 -4.38 -1.40
N ALA A 92 15.23 -5.39 -2.28
CA ALA A 92 15.71 -6.73 -1.99
C ALA A 92 16.99 -7.03 -2.81
N PRO A 93 18.18 -7.09 -2.17
CA PRO A 93 19.41 -7.47 -2.85
C PRO A 93 19.37 -8.92 -3.32
N THR A 94 19.84 -9.16 -4.54
CA THR A 94 19.94 -10.48 -5.15
C THR A 94 21.35 -11.03 -5.05
N THR A 95 21.50 -12.36 -5.16
CA THR A 95 22.80 -13.04 -5.06
C THR A 95 23.77 -12.70 -6.20
N ASP A 96 23.27 -12.21 -7.34
CA ASP A 96 24.08 -11.73 -8.46
C ASP A 96 24.42 -10.23 -8.38
N GLY A 97 24.16 -9.58 -7.24
CA GLY A 97 24.54 -8.19 -6.98
C GLY A 97 23.59 -7.15 -7.58
N LYS A 98 22.41 -7.56 -8.06
CA LYS A 98 21.33 -6.65 -8.49
C LYS A 98 20.36 -6.36 -7.35
N VAL A 99 19.44 -5.44 -7.59
CA VAL A 99 18.34 -5.10 -6.68
C VAL A 99 17.00 -5.37 -7.34
N LEU A 100 16.09 -5.99 -6.61
CA LEU A 100 14.67 -6.10 -6.94
C LEU A 100 13.84 -5.22 -6.01
N MET A 101 12.67 -4.81 -6.48
CA MET A 101 11.69 -4.09 -5.66
C MET A 101 10.61 -5.08 -5.22
N GLU A 102 10.58 -5.41 -3.93
CA GLU A 102 9.71 -6.43 -3.37
C GLU A 102 8.78 -5.86 -2.30
N PHE A 103 7.53 -6.32 -2.34
CA PHE A 103 6.53 -6.15 -1.30
C PHE A 103 5.59 -7.34 -1.43
N SER A 104 5.62 -8.23 -0.43
CA SER A 104 4.88 -9.49 -0.47
C SER A 104 3.55 -9.37 0.25
N GLY A 105 2.58 -10.21 -0.14
CA GLY A 105 1.33 -10.39 0.60
C GLY A 105 1.52 -10.75 2.08
N LYS A 106 2.67 -11.33 2.44
CA LYS A 106 3.04 -11.59 3.85
C LYS A 106 3.09 -10.32 4.71
N GLU A 107 3.40 -9.18 4.10
CA GLU A 107 3.41 -7.88 4.76
C GLU A 107 2.00 -7.30 4.98
N LEU A 108 0.97 -7.90 4.38
CA LEU A 108 -0.42 -7.42 4.50
C LEU A 108 -1.29 -8.31 5.39
N ILE A 109 -0.94 -9.60 5.48
CA ILE A 109 -1.66 -10.53 6.36
C ILE A 109 -1.19 -10.34 7.81
N LYS A 110 -2.07 -10.68 8.74
CA LYS A 110 -1.72 -10.70 10.16
C LYS A 110 -0.57 -11.70 10.37
N GLY A 111 0.60 -11.19 10.75
CA GLY A 111 1.72 -12.01 11.25
C GLY A 111 1.35 -12.72 12.55
N GLU A 112 2.20 -13.65 13.01
CA GLU A 112 1.94 -14.41 14.25
C GLU A 112 1.52 -13.49 15.40
N PRO A 113 0.49 -13.87 16.17
CA PRO A 113 0.16 -13.16 17.39
C PRO A 113 1.34 -13.29 18.37
N ASP A 114 1.97 -12.18 18.71
CA ASP A 114 2.64 -12.05 20.01
C ASP A 114 1.60 -12.23 21.14
#